data_AF-A0A3C0FSS6-F1
#
_entry.id   AF-A0A3C0FSS6-F1
#
_cell.length_a   1.000
_cell.length_b   1.000
_cell.length_c   1.000
_cell.angle_alpha   90.00
_cell.angle_beta   90.00
_cell.angle_gamma   90.00
#
_symmetry.space_group_name_H-M   'P 1'
#
loop_
_entity.id
_entity.type
_entity.pdbx_description
1 polymer ?
#
loop_
_entity_poly.entity_id
_entity_poly.type
_entity_poly.pdbx_seq_one_letter_code
_entity_poly.pdbx_strand_id
1 'polypeptide(L)'
;MAKKRLDQLLVERGLVETRSKAQAFIMAGNVFSGEQRLDKPGMPCKEDICITLRGQPHPWVSRGGLKLEKGLAEFEIDVTGFIGVDVGASTGGFTDVLLQNGAAKVYAVDVGQGQLDWKLRNDERVVVMEKTNAR
;
A
#
# COMPACT_ATOMS: atom_id res chain seq x y z
N MET A 1 10.93 -3.09 -34.43
CA MET A 1 10.59 -3.41 -33.02
C MET A 1 9.09 -3.59 -32.93
N ALA A 2 8.62 -4.73 -32.45
CA ALA A 2 7.19 -4.98 -32.33
C ALA A 2 6.58 -4.02 -31.31
N LYS A 3 5.45 -3.41 -31.66
CA LYS A 3 4.65 -2.62 -30.73
C LYS A 3 3.57 -3.53 -30.18
N LYS A 4 3.50 -3.66 -28.86
CA LYS A 4 2.46 -4.43 -28.16
C LYS A 4 1.46 -3.50 -27.49
N ARG A 5 0.24 -3.98 -27.28
CA ARG A 5 -0.76 -3.22 -26.53
C ARG A 5 -0.35 -3.11 -25.07
N LEU A 6 -0.57 -1.95 -24.47
CA LEU A 6 -0.24 -1.69 -23.06
C LEU A 6 -0.90 -2.70 -22.11
N ASP A 7 -2.19 -3.01 -22.30
CA ASP A 7 -2.90 -3.99 -21.46
C ASP A 7 -2.29 -5.38 -21.50
N GLN A 8 -1.84 -5.82 -22.67
CA GLN A 8 -1.13 -7.09 -22.85
C GLN A 8 0.28 -7.04 -22.24
N LEU A 9 1.00 -5.94 -22.45
CA LEU A 9 2.37 -5.76 -21.96
C LEU A 9 2.44 -5.78 -20.42
N LEU A 10 1.42 -5.23 -19.74
CA LEU A 10 1.32 -5.28 -18.29
C LEU A 10 1.20 -6.71 -17.74
N VAL A 11 0.45 -7.58 -18.43
CA VAL A 11 0.26 -8.97 -18.03
C VAL A 11 1.49 -9.80 -18.38
N GLU A 12 2.04 -9.65 -19.58
CA GLU A 12 3.24 -10.38 -20.03
C GLU A 12 4.45 -10.09 -19.14
N ARG A 13 4.55 -8.89 -18.56
CA ARG A 13 5.60 -8.51 -17.60
C ARG A 13 5.28 -8.88 -16.15
N GLY A 14 4.15 -9.53 -15.88
CA GLY A 14 3.73 -9.91 -14.52
C GLY A 14 3.39 -8.71 -13.61
N LEU A 15 3.15 -7.52 -14.17
CA LEU A 15 2.79 -6.33 -13.38
C LEU A 15 1.34 -6.38 -12.89
N VAL A 16 0.49 -7.14 -13.58
CA VAL A 16 -0.91 -7.42 -13.21
C VAL A 16 -1.28 -8.81 -13.70
N GLU A 17 -2.11 -9.51 -12.93
CA GLU A 17 -2.43 -10.94 -13.17
C GLU A 17 -3.25 -11.20 -14.43
N THR A 18 -4.14 -10.26 -14.80
CA THR A 18 -5.11 -10.47 -15.89
C THR A 18 -5.24 -9.24 -16.75
N ARG A 19 -5.66 -9.44 -18.01
CA ARG A 19 -5.86 -8.35 -18.97
C ARG A 19 -7.01 -7.42 -18.54
N SER A 20 -8.05 -7.94 -17.88
CA SER A 20 -9.14 -7.13 -17.33
C SER A 20 -8.67 -6.24 -16.18
N LYS A 21 -7.85 -6.78 -15.25
CA LYS A 21 -7.20 -5.99 -14.19
C LYS A 21 -6.30 -4.91 -14.79
N ALA A 22 -5.52 -5.24 -15.82
CA ALA A 22 -4.68 -4.29 -16.53
C ALA A 22 -5.48 -3.12 -17.13
N GLN A 23 -6.60 -3.40 -17.81
CA GLN A 23 -7.49 -2.38 -18.35
C GLN A 23 -8.06 -1.46 -17.26
N ALA A 24 -8.54 -2.04 -16.16
CA ALA A 24 -9.03 -1.28 -15.02
C ALA A 24 -7.95 -0.36 -14.43
N PHE A 25 -6.72 -0.85 -14.29
CA PHE A 25 -5.58 -0.08 -13.80
C PHE A 25 -5.24 1.11 -14.69
N ILE A 26 -5.21 0.88 -16.01
CA ILE A 26 -4.94 1.92 -17.00
C ILE A 26 -6.04 2.99 -16.96
N MET A 27 -7.30 2.58 -16.93
CA MET A 27 -8.46 3.48 -16.89
C MET A 27 -8.57 4.25 -15.57
N ALA A 28 -8.13 3.66 -14.46
CA ALA A 28 -8.00 4.34 -13.17
C ALA A 28 -6.86 5.37 -13.13
N GLY A 29 -6.06 5.47 -14.19
CA GLY A 29 -4.95 6.42 -14.28
C GLY A 29 -3.73 6.01 -13.46
N ASN A 30 -3.60 4.72 -13.18
CA ASN A 30 -2.58 4.15 -12.30
C ASN A 30 -1.32 3.68 -13.03
N VAL A 31 -1.21 3.86 -14.34
CA VAL A 31 -0.10 3.34 -15.16
C VAL A 31 0.72 4.50 -15.72
N PHE A 32 2.04 4.46 -15.54
CA PHE A 32 2.95 5.55 -15.89
C PHE A 32 4.20 5.06 -16.60
N SER A 33 4.79 5.91 -17.44
CA SER A 33 6.16 5.81 -17.95
C SER A 33 6.91 7.07 -17.53
N GLY A 34 7.70 6.99 -16.45
CA GLY A 34 8.22 8.18 -15.78
C GLY A 34 7.08 9.01 -15.18
N GLU A 35 6.97 10.28 -15.58
CA GLU A 35 5.85 11.16 -15.20
C GLU A 35 4.66 11.10 -16.17
N GLN A 36 4.82 10.48 -17.34
CA GLN A 36 3.73 10.39 -18.31
C GLN A 36 2.73 9.30 -17.92
N ARG A 37 1.48 9.70 -17.69
CA ARG A 37 0.37 8.75 -17.49
C ARG A 37 0.03 8.05 -18.81
N LEU A 38 -0.12 6.74 -18.77
CA LEU A 38 -0.59 5.90 -19.87
C LEU A 38 -2.04 5.50 -19.58
N ASP A 39 -3.00 6.06 -20.33
CA ASP A 39 -4.43 6.00 -20.01
C ASP A 39 -5.28 5.23 -21.04
N LYS A 40 -4.65 4.68 -22.07
CA LYS A 40 -5.32 3.91 -23.14
C LYS A 40 -4.86 2.44 -23.14
N PRO A 41 -5.73 1.48 -22.81
CA PRO A 41 -5.33 0.07 -22.76
C PRO A 41 -4.81 -0.50 -24.07
N GLY A 42 -5.39 -0.06 -25.20
CA GLY A 42 -4.98 -0.46 -26.54
C GLY A 42 -3.79 0.32 -27.11
N MET A 43 -3.14 1.19 -26.32
CA MET A 43 -2.02 2.00 -26.79
C MET A 43 -0.87 1.08 -27.25
N PRO A 44 -0.34 1.25 -28.48
CA PRO A 44 0.81 0.50 -28.95
C PRO A 44 2.08 1.06 -28.30
N CYS A 45 2.70 0.28 -27.43
CA CYS A 45 3.91 0.62 -26.70
C CYS A 45 5.09 -0.23 -27.17
N LYS A 46 6.31 0.28 -27.01
CA LYS A 46 7.51 -0.55 -27.21
C LYS A 46 7.60 -1.58 -26.09
N GLU A 47 8.10 -2.76 -26.41
CA GLU A 47 8.26 -3.86 -25.45
C GLU A 47 9.23 -3.57 -24.31
N ASP A 48 10.08 -2.54 -24.44
CA ASP A 48 11.09 -2.09 -23.46
C ASP A 48 10.69 -0.81 -22.72
N ILE A 49 9.51 -0.25 -22.98
CA ILE A 49 9.05 1.00 -22.32
C ILE A 49 9.11 0.85 -20.79
N CYS A 50 9.62 1.84 -20.07
CA CYS A 50 9.58 1.84 -18.61
C CYS A 50 8.13 1.97 -18.14
N ILE A 51 7.66 1.05 -17.29
CA ILE A 51 6.28 1.08 -16.77
C ILE A 51 6.30 1.01 -15.26
N THR A 52 5.58 1.93 -14.63
CA THR A 52 5.34 1.99 -13.19
C THR A 52 3.84 1.94 -12.93
N LEU A 53 3.43 1.06 -12.01
CA LEU A 53 2.07 1.03 -11.48
C LEU A 53 2.02 1.85 -10.19
N ARG A 54 1.13 2.84 -10.13
CA ARG A 54 0.82 3.62 -8.93
C ARG A 54 -0.51 3.10 -8.35
N GLY A 55 -0.68 3.07 -7.03
CA GLY A 55 -1.98 2.71 -6.43
C GLY A 55 -2.37 1.23 -6.51
N GLN A 56 -1.40 0.30 -6.49
CA GLN A 56 -1.71 -1.12 -6.27
C GLN A 56 -2.57 -1.30 -5.01
N PRO A 57 -3.65 -2.13 -5.10
CA PRO A 57 -4.48 -2.40 -3.94
C PRO A 57 -3.61 -3.02 -2.85
N HIS A 58 -3.72 -2.49 -1.64
CA HIS A 58 -3.09 -3.04 -0.44
C HIS A 58 -4.17 -3.24 0.63
N PRO A 59 -4.01 -4.21 1.52
CA PRO A 59 -5.02 -4.51 2.54
C PRO A 59 -5.02 -3.53 3.72
N TRP A 60 -4.05 -2.61 3.75
CA TRP A 60 -3.85 -1.65 4.84
C TRP A 60 -4.65 -0.36 4.65
N VAL A 61 -4.94 0.40 5.71
CA VAL A 61 -5.54 1.74 5.59
C VAL A 61 -4.67 2.76 4.86
N SER A 62 -3.35 2.51 4.74
CA SER A 62 -2.45 3.34 3.95
C SER A 62 -1.27 2.54 3.38
N ARG A 63 -0.70 3.03 2.26
CA ARG A 63 0.48 2.44 1.63
C ARG A 63 1.69 2.32 2.55
N GLY A 64 1.71 3.07 3.66
CA GLY A 64 2.74 2.94 4.68
C GLY A 64 2.88 1.49 5.16
N GLY A 65 1.76 0.77 5.33
CA GLY A 65 1.75 -0.60 5.85
C GLY A 65 2.63 -1.58 5.07
N LEU A 66 2.78 -1.40 3.75
CA LEU A 66 3.66 -2.24 2.90
C LEU A 66 5.11 -2.28 3.40
N LYS A 67 5.58 -1.22 4.07
CA LYS A 67 6.92 -1.16 4.64
C LYS A 67 7.07 -2.09 5.85
N LEU A 68 6.10 -2.04 6.78
CA LEU A 68 6.14 -2.87 7.98
C LEU A 68 5.87 -4.33 7.63
N GLU A 69 4.88 -4.60 6.77
CA GLU A 69 4.59 -5.95 6.27
C GLU A 69 5.85 -6.62 5.70
N LYS A 70 6.56 -5.90 4.82
CA LYS A 70 7.82 -6.40 4.27
C LYS A 70 8.87 -6.62 5.37
N GLY A 71 8.98 -5.71 6.33
CA GLY A 71 9.91 -5.84 7.45
C GLY A 71 9.62 -7.08 8.32
N LEU A 72 8.37 -7.30 8.70
CA LEU A 72 7.98 -8.47 9.49
C LEU A 72 8.28 -9.78 8.75
N ALA A 73 7.99 -9.83 7.44
CA ALA A 73 8.29 -11.00 6.63
C ALA A 73 9.80 -11.25 6.46
N GLU A 74 10.57 -10.22 6.12
CA GLU A 74 12.02 -10.34 5.90
C GLU A 74 12.77 -10.74 7.16
N PHE A 75 12.35 -10.23 8.32
CA PHE A 75 12.97 -10.52 9.61
C PHE A 75 12.31 -11.67 10.37
N GLU A 76 11.33 -12.35 9.77
CA GLU A 76 10.59 -13.48 10.35
C GLU A 76 10.01 -13.17 11.74
N ILE A 77 9.47 -11.96 11.92
CA ILE A 77 8.92 -11.50 13.20
C ILE A 77 7.42 -11.81 13.26
N ASP A 78 7.04 -12.73 14.14
CA ASP A 78 5.64 -12.93 14.55
C ASP A 78 5.26 -11.95 15.66
N VAL A 79 4.26 -11.10 15.41
CA VAL A 79 3.75 -10.10 16.36
C VAL A 79 2.49 -10.57 17.10
N THR A 80 2.10 -11.83 16.93
CA THR A 80 0.93 -12.41 17.59
C THR A 80 1.01 -12.24 19.11
N GLY A 81 -0.01 -11.62 19.69
CA GLY A 81 -0.08 -11.38 21.13
C GLY A 81 0.77 -10.21 21.63
N PHE A 82 1.54 -9.54 20.77
CA PHE A 82 2.41 -8.44 21.20
C PHE A 82 1.63 -7.18 21.54
N ILE A 83 2.22 -6.36 22.42
CA ILE A 83 1.81 -4.98 22.62
C ILE A 83 2.82 -4.10 21.87
N GLY A 84 2.37 -3.47 20.79
CA GLY A 84 3.20 -2.63 19.93
C GLY A 84 3.04 -1.14 20.18
N VAL A 85 4.02 -0.36 19.74
CA VAL A 85 3.92 1.10 19.61
C VAL A 85 4.21 1.49 18.16
N ASP A 86 3.33 2.31 17.59
CA ASP A 86 3.45 2.88 16.25
C ASP A 86 3.74 4.38 16.41
N VAL A 87 5.01 4.78 16.25
CA VAL A 87 5.46 6.16 16.41
C VAL A 87 5.40 6.88 15.08
N GLY A 88 4.60 7.94 15.01
CA GLY A 88 4.25 8.60 13.75
C GLY A 88 3.13 7.84 13.01
N ALA A 89 2.12 7.37 13.75
CA ALA A 89 1.07 6.51 13.25
C ALA A 89 0.33 7.09 12.03
N SER A 90 0.18 8.42 11.95
CA SER A 90 -0.46 9.15 10.86
C SER A 90 -1.86 8.56 10.55
N THR A 91 -2.11 8.12 9.31
CA THR A 91 -3.36 7.42 8.93
C THR A 91 -3.51 6.03 9.56
N GLY A 92 -2.42 5.41 10.04
CA GLY A 92 -2.43 4.15 10.77
C GLY A 92 -1.97 2.92 9.98
N GLY A 93 -1.17 3.11 8.93
CA GLY A 93 -0.75 1.99 8.07
C GLY A 93 0.03 0.89 8.80
N PHE A 94 0.90 1.25 9.75
CA PHE A 94 1.66 0.28 10.54
C PHE A 94 0.79 -0.33 11.64
N THR A 95 -0.01 0.49 12.32
CA THR A 95 -1.03 0.02 13.27
C THR A 95 -1.93 -1.06 12.66
N ASP A 96 -2.46 -0.86 11.45
CA ASP A 96 -3.32 -1.85 10.78
C ASP A 96 -2.58 -3.16 10.48
N VAL A 97 -1.33 -3.08 10.01
CA VAL A 97 -0.47 -4.26 9.79
C VAL A 97 -0.30 -5.05 11.10
N LEU A 98 0.05 -4.39 12.20
CA LEU A 98 0.22 -5.06 13.50
C LEU A 98 -1.06 -5.77 13.94
N LEU A 99 -2.22 -5.08 13.87
CA LEU A 99 -3.50 -5.64 14.29
C LEU A 99 -3.96 -6.83 13.43
N GLN A 100 -3.78 -6.74 12.11
CA GLN A 100 -4.13 -7.81 11.19
C GLN A 100 -3.20 -9.02 11.31
N ASN A 101 -1.95 -8.80 11.76
CA ASN A 101 -0.98 -9.86 12.07
C ASN A 101 -1.03 -10.32 13.55
N GLY A 102 -2.12 -10.01 14.27
CA GLY A 102 -2.39 -10.63 15.57
C GLY A 102 -1.83 -9.90 16.80
N ALA A 103 -1.32 -8.67 16.66
CA ALA A 103 -0.96 -7.87 17.84
C ALA A 103 -2.16 -7.71 18.77
N ALA A 104 -1.93 -7.88 20.08
CA ALA A 104 -2.96 -7.78 21.11
C ALA A 104 -3.35 -6.33 21.40
N LYS A 105 -2.42 -5.39 21.25
CA LYS A 105 -2.64 -3.96 21.47
C LYS A 105 -1.63 -3.12 20.71
N VAL A 106 -2.03 -1.94 20.24
CA VAL A 106 -1.13 -0.97 19.60
C VAL A 106 -1.36 0.42 20.17
N TYR A 107 -0.29 1.07 20.63
CA TYR A 107 -0.27 2.49 20.97
C TYR A 107 0.07 3.29 19.71
N ALA A 108 -0.92 3.99 19.15
CA ALA A 108 -0.76 4.81 17.95
C ALA A 108 -0.39 6.24 18.36
N VAL A 109 0.90 6.57 18.30
CA VAL A 109 1.46 7.84 18.75
C VAL A 109 1.67 8.77 17.56
N ASP A 110 1.13 9.97 17.61
CA ASP A 110 1.38 10.99 16.59
C ASP A 110 1.34 12.40 17.18
N VAL A 111 2.11 13.32 16.59
CA VAL A 111 2.09 14.74 16.94
C VAL A 111 0.88 15.46 16.33
N GLY A 112 0.32 14.91 15.26
CA GLY A 112 -0.89 15.38 14.59
C GLY A 112 -2.17 15.09 15.39
N GLN A 113 -3.31 15.46 14.79
CA GLN A 113 -4.64 15.22 15.33
C GLN A 113 -5.61 14.86 14.19
N GLY A 114 -6.52 13.92 14.44
CA GLY A 114 -7.61 13.56 13.53
C GLY A 114 -7.15 12.81 12.28
N GLN A 115 -5.95 12.22 12.29
CA GLN A 115 -5.37 11.59 11.09
C GLN A 115 -5.66 10.09 11.01
N LEU A 116 -5.73 9.42 12.16
CA LEU A 116 -5.93 7.98 12.23
C LEU A 116 -7.27 7.57 11.62
N ASP A 117 -7.24 6.55 10.76
CA ASP A 117 -8.42 6.00 10.10
C ASP A 117 -9.53 5.64 11.11
N TRP A 118 -10.79 5.87 10.71
CA TRP A 118 -11.95 5.67 11.57
C TRP A 118 -12.06 4.25 12.11
N LYS A 119 -11.75 3.23 11.30
CA LYS A 119 -11.80 1.83 11.73
C LYS A 119 -10.80 1.58 12.86
N LEU A 120 -9.57 2.07 12.71
CA LEU A 120 -8.50 1.88 13.68
C LEU A 120 -8.75 2.66 14.96
N ARG A 121 -9.25 3.90 14.85
CA ARG A 121 -9.60 4.72 16.01
C ARG A 121 -10.63 4.07 16.93
N ASN A 122 -11.52 3.26 16.36
CA ASN A 122 -12.60 2.59 17.10
C ASN A 122 -12.28 1.11 17.42
N ASP A 123 -11.10 0.60 17.04
CA ASP A 123 -10.68 -0.75 17.43
C ASP A 123 -10.24 -0.72 18.90
N GLU A 124 -10.84 -1.60 19.73
CA GLU A 124 -10.57 -1.67 21.18
C GLU A 124 -9.11 -2.02 21.53
N ARG A 125 -8.37 -2.58 20.56
CA ARG A 125 -6.95 -2.91 20.70
C ARG A 125 -6.06 -1.68 20.44
N VAL A 126 -6.61 -0.55 20.01
CA VAL A 126 -5.85 0.66 19.70
C VAL A 126 -5.98 1.68 20.81
N VAL A 127 -4.83 2.18 21.28
CA VAL A 127 -4.77 3.35 22.16
C VAL A 127 -4.30 4.54 21.33
N VAL A 128 -5.19 5.51 21.14
CA VAL A 128 -4.90 6.71 20.33
C VAL A 128 -4.18 7.74 21.17
N MET A 129 -2.94 8.06 20.81
CA MET A 129 -2.07 9.04 21.47
C MET A 129 -1.70 10.16 20.49
N GLU A 130 -2.70 10.96 20.12
CA GLU A 130 -2.52 12.16 19.29
C GLU A 130 -1.92 13.32 20.09
N LYS A 131 -1.39 14.35 19.40
CA LYS A 131 -0.69 15.48 20.01
C LYS A 131 0.43 15.07 20.97
N THR A 132 1.02 13.91 20.75
CA THR A 132 2.03 13.32 21.63
C THR A 132 3.35 13.23 20.90
N ASN A 133 4.39 13.83 21.47
CA ASN A 133 5.76 13.68 21.00
C ASN A 133 6.43 12.51 21.74
N ALA A 134 7.07 11.60 21.02
CA ALA A 134 7.71 10.41 21.57
C ALA A 134 9.16 10.64 22.06
N ARG A 135 9.70 11.85 21.91
CA ARG A 135 11.04 12.25 22.37
C ARG A 135 11.04 12.76 23.81
#